data_AF-A0A2S6GMC6-F1
#
_entry.id   AF-A0A2S6GMC6-F1
#
_cell.length_a   1.000
_cell.length_b   1.000
_cell.length_c   1.000
_cell.angle_alpha   90.00
_cell.angle_beta   90.00
_cell.angle_gamma   90.00
#
_symmetry.space_group_name_H-M   'P 1'
#
loop_
_entity.id
_entity.type
_entity.pdbx_description
1 polymer ?
#
loop_
_entity_poly.entity_id
_entity_poly.type
_entity_poly.pdbx_seq_one_letter_code
_entity_poly.pdbx_strand_id
1 'polypeptide(L)'
;MTPSGEGAPLAEDEARRVWGLDSRARKEYFFAAVAATGVVWAWDESTVFQLDDDVTQVPLWPHRRLAELSAEAMEWAEPPVAIAVDDLLDEYFERYDLENHEIAVLPTDGAFTPFLSLERFRVEVFEARLLLRAEGRPDSYRRAEREAFHEDCRRRADARLGLDPAARRDLAAHLRAHLAECDDRLPLTGQWAASRDLPWRRLARALNVLSVTCDCAAREYF
;
A
#
# COMPACT_ATOMS: atom_id res chain seq x y z
N MET A 1 -2.00 -20.13 -14.56
CA MET A 1 -0.56 -19.94 -14.81
C MET A 1 0.08 -19.87 -13.44
N THR A 2 0.89 -20.85 -13.04
CA THR A 2 1.53 -20.83 -11.72
C THR A 2 2.67 -19.81 -11.76
N PRO A 3 2.73 -18.82 -10.86
CA PRO A 3 3.78 -17.81 -10.88
C PRO A 3 5.13 -18.51 -10.71
N SER A 4 6.00 -18.43 -11.73
CA SER A 4 7.30 -19.12 -11.78
C SER A 4 8.38 -18.44 -10.94
N GLY A 5 7.99 -17.80 -9.85
CA GLY A 5 8.82 -16.97 -9.00
C GLY A 5 8.69 -17.30 -7.52
N GLU A 6 8.62 -18.58 -7.15
CA GLU A 6 8.87 -18.99 -5.76
C GLU A 6 10.30 -18.55 -5.42
N GLY A 7 10.44 -17.35 -4.83
CA GLY A 7 11.68 -16.88 -4.26
C GLY A 7 12.26 -17.94 -3.32
N ALA A 8 13.58 -17.98 -3.18
CA ALA A 8 14.26 -19.01 -2.40
C ALA A 8 13.58 -19.24 -1.03
N PRO A 9 13.36 -20.49 -0.63
CA PRO A 9 12.65 -20.80 0.61
C PRO A 9 13.41 -20.22 1.81
N LEU A 10 12.69 -19.52 2.68
CA LEU A 10 13.26 -18.95 3.90
C LEU A 10 13.56 -20.07 4.90
N ALA A 11 14.80 -20.17 5.37
CA ALA A 11 15.18 -21.17 6.36
C ALA A 11 14.44 -20.95 7.70
N GLU A 12 14.16 -22.03 8.43
CA GLU A 12 13.37 -21.98 9.66
C GLU A 12 13.94 -21.03 10.73
N ASP A 13 15.25 -21.10 10.98
CA ASP A 13 15.92 -20.23 11.97
C ASP A 13 15.87 -18.75 11.58
N GLU A 14 15.91 -18.48 10.27
CA GLU A 14 15.77 -17.15 9.73
C GLU A 14 14.32 -16.65 9.81
N ALA A 15 13.35 -17.51 9.51
CA ALA A 15 11.93 -17.19 9.68
C ALA A 15 11.63 -16.81 11.14
N ARG A 16 12.11 -17.58 12.12
CA ARG A 16 11.96 -17.26 13.56
C ARG A 16 12.67 -15.96 13.95
N ARG A 17 13.87 -15.71 13.40
CA ARG A 17 14.59 -14.46 13.64
C ARG A 17 13.79 -13.25 13.14
N VAL A 18 13.27 -13.32 11.92
CA VAL A 18 12.42 -12.26 11.32
C VAL A 18 11.12 -12.10 12.12
N TRP A 19 10.52 -13.21 12.55
CA TRP A 19 9.32 -13.21 13.39
C TRP A 19 9.50 -12.43 14.69
N GLY A 20 10.67 -12.56 15.32
CA GLY A 20 11.01 -11.86 16.57
C GLY A 20 11.47 -10.41 16.41
N LEU A 21 11.51 -9.85 15.20
CA LEU A 21 11.89 -8.47 14.98
C LEU A 21 10.79 -7.50 15.46
N ASP A 22 11.22 -6.29 15.85
CA ASP A 22 10.28 -5.21 16.11
C ASP A 22 9.51 -4.79 14.85
N SER A 23 8.43 -4.04 15.05
CA SER A 23 7.51 -3.60 13.98
C SER A 23 8.23 -2.85 12.85
N ARG A 24 9.22 -2.00 13.16
CA ARG A 24 9.93 -1.23 12.13
C ARG A 24 10.82 -2.15 11.30
N ALA A 25 11.60 -3.00 11.97
CA ALA A 25 12.51 -3.93 11.33
C ALA A 25 11.77 -4.99 10.49
N ARG A 26 10.59 -5.46 10.93
CA ARG A 26 9.72 -6.34 10.13
C ARG A 26 9.24 -5.68 8.84
N LYS A 27 8.82 -4.40 8.92
CA LYS A 27 8.41 -3.63 7.74
C LYS A 27 9.57 -3.45 6.75
N GLU A 28 10.75 -3.06 7.24
CA GLU A 28 11.95 -2.91 6.41
C GLU A 28 12.31 -4.22 5.72
N TYR A 29 12.31 -5.34 6.46
CA TYR A 29 12.55 -6.68 5.92
C TYR A 29 11.53 -7.04 4.84
N PHE A 30 10.24 -6.80 5.09
CA PHE A 30 9.19 -7.12 4.15
C PHE A 30 9.43 -6.48 2.78
N PHE A 31 9.63 -5.16 2.74
CA PHE A 31 9.76 -4.46 1.46
C PHE A 31 11.06 -4.82 0.73
N ALA A 32 12.15 -5.06 1.45
CA ALA A 32 13.38 -5.54 0.85
C ALA A 32 13.19 -6.92 0.20
N ALA A 33 12.56 -7.86 0.91
CA ALA A 33 12.31 -9.20 0.40
C ALA A 33 11.33 -9.19 -0.79
N VAL A 34 10.21 -8.48 -0.68
CA VAL A 34 9.20 -8.35 -1.74
C VAL A 34 9.77 -7.68 -2.99
N ALA A 35 10.62 -6.66 -2.82
CA ALA A 35 11.28 -6.03 -3.96
C ALA A 35 12.25 -6.98 -4.68
N ALA A 36 12.91 -7.88 -3.95
CA ALA A 36 13.84 -8.85 -4.51
C ALA A 36 13.13 -10.03 -5.20
N THR A 37 12.03 -10.52 -4.62
CA THR A 37 11.31 -11.69 -5.13
C THR A 37 10.21 -11.35 -6.12
N GLY A 38 9.63 -10.16 -6.03
CA GLY A 38 8.45 -9.77 -6.80
C GLY A 38 7.17 -10.51 -6.39
N VAL A 39 7.16 -11.18 -5.23
CA VAL A 39 6.05 -12.02 -4.75
C VAL A 39 5.74 -11.66 -3.30
N VAL A 40 4.44 -11.62 -2.99
CA VAL A 40 3.92 -11.66 -1.62
C VAL A 40 3.13 -12.95 -1.40
N TRP A 41 2.92 -13.30 -0.15
CA TRP A 41 2.11 -14.43 0.28
C TRP A 41 0.92 -13.90 1.06
N ALA A 42 -0.25 -14.48 0.81
CA ALA A 42 -1.48 -14.26 1.60
C ALA A 42 -1.98 -15.62 2.09
N TRP A 43 -2.90 -15.66 3.05
CA TRP A 43 -3.52 -16.93 3.44
C TRP A 43 -4.45 -17.48 2.35
N ASP A 44 -5.26 -16.60 1.76
CA ASP A 44 -6.01 -16.84 0.54
C ASP A 44 -6.17 -15.52 -0.26
N GLU A 45 -6.67 -15.57 -1.49
CA GLU A 45 -6.83 -14.42 -2.41
C GLU A 45 -7.91 -13.40 -1.96
N SER A 46 -8.66 -13.73 -0.93
CA SER A 46 -9.80 -13.01 -0.36
C SER A 46 -9.72 -12.83 1.16
N THR A 47 -8.68 -13.36 1.84
CA THR A 47 -8.65 -13.33 3.30
C THR A 47 -8.52 -11.90 3.76
N VAL A 48 -9.40 -11.56 4.67
CA VAL A 48 -9.36 -10.28 5.33
C VAL A 48 -9.62 -10.39 6.81
N PHE A 49 -8.89 -9.61 7.59
CA PHE A 49 -9.15 -9.41 9.01
C PHE A 49 -10.07 -8.23 9.20
N GLN A 50 -11.17 -8.41 9.92
CA GLN A 50 -11.97 -7.29 10.39
C GLN A 50 -11.41 -6.80 11.73
N LEU A 51 -10.91 -5.56 11.77
CA LEU A 51 -10.36 -4.97 13.01
C LEU A 51 -11.40 -4.12 13.76
N ASP A 52 -12.35 -3.54 13.03
CA ASP A 52 -13.48 -2.74 13.52
C ASP A 52 -14.63 -2.84 12.50
N ASP A 53 -15.80 -2.29 12.80
CA ASP A 53 -17.01 -2.34 11.95
C ASP A 53 -16.77 -1.83 10.51
N ASP A 54 -15.74 -1.00 10.31
CA ASP A 54 -15.53 -0.23 9.07
C ASP A 54 -14.20 -0.48 8.34
N VAL A 55 -13.23 -1.20 8.92
CA VAL A 55 -11.91 -1.41 8.32
C VAL A 55 -11.52 -2.89 8.33
N THR A 56 -11.27 -3.35 7.12
CA THR A 56 -10.94 -4.72 6.78
C THR A 56 -9.50 -4.74 6.26
N GLN A 57 -8.69 -5.70 6.67
CA GLN A 57 -7.26 -5.71 6.41
C GLN A 57 -6.82 -6.96 5.66
N VAL A 58 -6.00 -6.78 4.64
CA VAL A 58 -5.42 -7.87 3.87
C VAL A 58 -4.02 -8.15 4.42
N PRO A 59 -3.79 -9.30 5.07
CA PRO A 59 -2.48 -9.65 5.59
C PRO A 59 -1.57 -10.20 4.50
N LEU A 60 -0.35 -9.68 4.42
CA LEU A 60 0.64 -10.09 3.43
C LEU A 60 1.97 -10.44 4.10
N TRP A 61 2.66 -11.47 3.58
CA TRP A 61 3.99 -11.87 4.02
C TRP A 61 4.98 -11.92 2.85
N PRO A 62 6.28 -11.72 3.08
CA PRO A 62 7.27 -11.72 2.01
C PRO A 62 7.73 -13.13 1.62
N HIS A 63 7.45 -14.13 2.47
CA HIS A 63 7.81 -15.53 2.28
C HIS A 63 6.68 -16.43 2.77
N ARG A 64 6.52 -17.58 2.09
CA ARG A 64 5.58 -18.64 2.45
C ARG A 64 5.69 -19.04 3.92
N ARG A 65 6.92 -19.29 4.40
CA ARG A 65 7.13 -19.80 5.75
C ARG A 65 6.67 -18.83 6.84
N LEU A 66 6.76 -17.53 6.59
CA LEU A 66 6.24 -16.52 7.53
C LEU A 66 4.71 -16.50 7.53
N ALA A 67 4.07 -16.68 6.37
CA ALA A 67 2.62 -16.83 6.31
C ALA A 67 2.14 -18.11 7.03
N GLU A 68 2.88 -19.21 6.89
CA GLU A 68 2.61 -20.48 7.59
C GLU A 68 2.77 -20.34 9.12
N LEU A 69 3.85 -19.72 9.60
CA LEU A 69 4.03 -19.43 11.03
C LEU A 69 2.86 -18.58 11.58
N SER A 70 2.38 -17.62 10.78
CA SER A 70 1.20 -16.86 11.18
C SER A 70 -0.07 -17.69 11.18
N ALA A 71 -0.25 -18.56 10.19
CA ALA A 71 -1.39 -19.44 10.12
C ALA A 71 -1.43 -20.39 11.33
N GLU A 72 -0.28 -20.98 11.68
CA GLU A 72 -0.09 -21.82 12.87
C GLU A 72 -0.46 -21.06 14.16
N ALA A 73 0.03 -19.82 14.31
CA ALA A 73 -0.23 -19.02 15.51
C ALA A 73 -1.70 -18.57 15.64
N MET A 74 -2.42 -18.45 14.53
CA MET A 74 -3.81 -17.98 14.48
C MET A 74 -4.80 -19.13 14.24
N GLU A 75 -4.33 -20.38 14.30
CA GLU A 75 -5.13 -21.59 14.04
C GLU A 75 -5.83 -21.59 12.66
N TRP A 76 -5.20 -20.96 11.67
CA TRP A 76 -5.68 -20.93 10.29
C TRP A 76 -5.27 -22.20 9.54
N ALA A 77 -6.24 -22.86 8.89
CA ALA A 77 -6.03 -24.19 8.30
C ALA A 77 -5.59 -24.17 6.83
N GLU A 78 -5.86 -23.09 6.09
CA GLU A 78 -5.59 -23.07 4.65
C GLU A 78 -4.12 -22.72 4.36
N PRO A 79 -3.51 -23.37 3.35
CA PRO A 79 -2.12 -23.09 2.99
C PRO A 79 -2.00 -21.72 2.33
N PRO A 80 -0.93 -20.95 2.63
CA PRO A 80 -0.72 -19.67 2.00
C PRO A 80 -0.56 -19.74 0.47
N VAL A 81 -1.06 -18.72 -0.21
CA VAL A 81 -0.99 -18.54 -1.66
C VAL A 81 0.00 -17.45 -2.04
N ALA A 82 0.73 -17.67 -3.13
CA ALA A 82 1.65 -16.69 -3.69
C ALA A 82 0.91 -15.76 -4.67
N ILE A 83 1.12 -14.45 -4.52
CA ILE A 83 0.57 -13.42 -5.39
C ILE A 83 1.73 -12.62 -5.97
N ALA A 84 1.77 -12.48 -7.30
CA ALA A 84 2.74 -11.60 -7.93
C ALA A 84 2.44 -10.16 -7.50
N VAL A 85 3.49 -9.41 -7.13
CA VAL A 85 3.33 -8.04 -6.65
C VAL A 85 2.70 -7.15 -7.72
N ASP A 86 2.99 -7.37 -8.99
CA ASP A 86 2.42 -6.57 -10.06
C ASP A 86 0.91 -6.83 -10.19
N ASP A 87 0.49 -8.11 -10.15
CA ASP A 87 -0.92 -8.48 -10.12
C ASP A 87 -1.62 -7.89 -8.88
N LEU A 88 -0.98 -7.95 -7.70
CA LEU A 88 -1.48 -7.32 -6.48
C LEU A 88 -1.72 -5.82 -6.68
N LEU A 89 -0.75 -5.11 -7.23
CA LEU A 89 -0.78 -3.65 -7.39
C LEU A 89 -1.76 -3.19 -8.49
N ASP A 90 -2.01 -4.01 -9.50
CA ASP A 90 -2.84 -3.66 -10.66
C ASP A 90 -4.28 -4.18 -10.55
N GLU A 91 -4.50 -5.42 -10.12
CA GLU A 91 -5.83 -6.04 -10.08
C GLU A 91 -6.43 -5.98 -8.67
N TYR A 92 -5.73 -6.54 -7.68
CA TYR A 92 -6.27 -6.68 -6.32
C TYR A 92 -6.42 -5.34 -5.61
N PHE A 93 -5.50 -4.41 -5.82
CA PHE A 93 -5.53 -3.09 -5.19
C PHE A 93 -6.74 -2.26 -5.61
N GLU A 94 -7.25 -2.42 -6.84
CA GLU A 94 -8.47 -1.72 -7.25
C GLU A 94 -9.69 -2.25 -6.49
N ARG A 95 -9.79 -3.58 -6.35
CA ARG A 95 -10.84 -4.21 -5.55
C ARG A 95 -10.74 -3.81 -4.07
N TYR A 96 -9.56 -3.88 -3.49
CA TYR A 96 -9.30 -3.49 -2.10
C TYR A 96 -9.62 -2.01 -1.83
N ASP A 97 -9.35 -1.12 -2.79
CA ASP A 97 -9.73 0.28 -2.63
C ASP A 97 -11.25 0.46 -2.59
N LEU A 98 -11.98 -0.24 -3.47
CA LEU A 98 -13.46 -0.22 -3.52
C LEU A 98 -14.09 -0.80 -2.24
N GLU A 99 -13.48 -1.85 -1.69
CA GLU A 99 -13.95 -2.55 -0.49
C GLU A 99 -13.44 -1.90 0.82
N ASN A 100 -12.75 -0.75 0.72
CA ASN A 100 -12.19 -0.02 1.87
C ASN A 100 -11.13 -0.81 2.65
N HIS A 101 -10.44 -1.75 2.00
CA HIS A 101 -9.41 -2.56 2.65
C HIS A 101 -8.09 -1.78 2.85
N GLU A 102 -7.36 -2.15 3.90
CA GLU A 102 -5.98 -1.73 4.17
C GLU A 102 -5.03 -2.92 4.12
N ILE A 103 -3.72 -2.67 4.05
CA ILE A 103 -2.71 -3.73 4.01
C ILE A 103 -2.03 -3.87 5.36
N ALA A 104 -2.06 -5.09 5.92
CA ALA A 104 -1.26 -5.47 7.06
C ALA A 104 0.02 -6.18 6.57
N VAL A 105 1.16 -5.55 6.79
CA VAL A 105 2.45 -6.04 6.27
C VAL A 105 3.13 -6.93 7.29
N LEU A 106 3.37 -8.20 7.02
CA LEU A 106 4.03 -9.17 7.93
C LEU A 106 3.42 -9.20 9.36
N PRO A 107 2.09 -9.34 9.50
CA PRO A 107 1.48 -9.48 10.82
C PRO A 107 1.97 -10.77 11.49
N THR A 108 2.07 -10.73 12.82
CA THR A 108 2.42 -11.87 13.68
C THR A 108 1.32 -12.12 14.71
N ASP A 109 1.57 -12.98 15.69
CA ASP A 109 0.66 -13.35 16.78
C ASP A 109 0.23 -12.14 17.64
N GLY A 110 -0.84 -11.48 17.23
CA GLY A 110 -1.45 -10.34 17.94
C GLY A 110 -0.67 -9.02 17.82
N ALA A 111 0.51 -9.02 17.19
CA ALA A 111 1.31 -7.82 16.96
C ALA A 111 1.33 -7.45 15.48
N PHE A 112 0.49 -6.49 15.11
CA PHE A 112 0.49 -5.92 13.77
C PHE A 112 1.69 -4.98 13.58
N THR A 113 2.36 -5.16 12.46
CA THR A 113 3.25 -4.17 11.83
C THR A 113 2.40 -3.00 11.30
N PRO A 114 2.97 -1.86 10.87
CA PRO A 114 2.16 -0.70 10.49
C PRO A 114 1.17 -1.06 9.38
N PHE A 115 -0.09 -0.68 9.56
CA PHE A 115 -1.08 -0.72 8.49
C PHE A 115 -0.71 0.33 7.45
N LEU A 116 -0.77 -0.06 6.20
CA LEU A 116 -0.49 0.83 5.09
C LEU A 116 -1.77 1.01 4.28
N SER A 117 -2.04 2.27 3.94
CA SER A 117 -2.90 2.54 2.80
C SER A 117 -2.31 1.88 1.56
N LEU A 118 -3.16 1.52 0.61
CA LEU A 118 -2.75 0.90 -0.65
C LEU A 118 -1.69 1.76 -1.37
N GLU A 119 -1.85 3.08 -1.33
CA GLU A 119 -0.91 4.00 -1.96
C GLU A 119 0.43 4.03 -1.22
N ARG A 120 0.43 3.99 0.12
CA ARG A 120 1.69 3.87 0.86
C ARG A 120 2.38 2.56 0.55
N PHE A 121 1.67 1.45 0.47
CA PHE A 121 2.24 0.16 0.08
C PHE A 121 2.87 0.23 -1.31
N ARG A 122 2.18 0.82 -2.30
CA ARG A 122 2.69 0.98 -3.67
C ARG A 122 3.99 1.80 -3.70
N VAL A 123 4.06 2.90 -2.96
CA VAL A 123 5.27 3.75 -2.85
C VAL A 123 6.43 2.95 -2.25
N GLU A 124 6.21 2.22 -1.17
CA GLU A 124 7.25 1.46 -0.47
C GLU A 124 7.81 0.32 -1.34
N VAL A 125 6.94 -0.40 -2.07
CA VAL A 125 7.38 -1.39 -3.07
C VAL A 125 8.21 -0.74 -4.17
N PHE A 126 7.74 0.40 -4.71
CA PHE A 126 8.46 1.12 -5.75
C PHE A 126 9.85 1.57 -5.28
N GLU A 127 9.96 2.20 -4.11
CA GLU A 127 11.24 2.68 -3.57
C GLU A 127 12.19 1.51 -3.29
N ALA A 128 11.70 0.42 -2.70
CA ALA A 128 12.52 -0.78 -2.47
C ALA A 128 13.05 -1.39 -3.79
N ARG A 129 12.19 -1.50 -4.82
CA ARG A 129 12.61 -1.96 -6.17
C ARG A 129 13.56 -0.96 -6.84
N LEU A 130 13.37 0.34 -6.64
CA LEU A 130 14.25 1.37 -7.19
C LEU A 130 15.64 1.27 -6.57
N LEU A 131 15.74 1.07 -5.26
CA LEU A 131 17.02 0.89 -4.56
C LEU A 131 17.81 -0.28 -5.12
N LEU A 132 17.16 -1.44 -5.35
CA LEU A 132 17.81 -2.61 -5.95
C LEU A 132 18.27 -2.35 -7.40
N ARG A 133 17.44 -1.70 -8.22
CA ARG A 133 17.75 -1.44 -9.65
C ARG A 133 18.74 -0.30 -9.88
N ALA A 134 18.84 0.63 -8.93
CA ALA A 134 19.68 1.82 -9.02
C ALA A 134 21.13 1.59 -8.57
N GLU A 135 21.49 0.39 -8.11
CA GLU A 135 22.86 0.07 -7.74
C GLU A 135 23.82 0.32 -8.92
N GLY A 136 24.85 1.12 -8.69
CA GLY A 136 25.80 1.55 -9.74
C GLY A 136 25.24 2.51 -10.80
N ARG A 137 23.99 3.00 -10.66
CA ARG A 137 23.38 3.97 -11.58
C ARG A 137 23.56 5.41 -11.07
N PRO A 138 23.59 6.42 -11.97
CA PRO A 138 23.66 7.82 -11.57
C PRO A 138 22.35 8.32 -10.92
N ASP A 139 22.43 9.38 -10.13
CA ASP A 139 21.25 9.98 -9.47
C ASP A 139 20.15 10.43 -10.43
N SER A 140 20.51 10.81 -11.65
CA SER A 140 19.54 11.17 -12.70
C SER A 140 18.60 10.01 -13.05
N TYR A 141 19.08 8.77 -12.98
CA TYR A 141 18.24 7.58 -13.18
C TYR A 141 17.14 7.49 -12.10
N ARG A 142 17.53 7.63 -10.83
CA ARG A 142 16.58 7.57 -9.71
C ARG A 142 15.53 8.68 -9.79
N ARG A 143 15.94 9.89 -10.19
CA ARG A 143 15.02 11.02 -10.39
C ARG A 143 14.01 10.74 -11.51
N ALA A 144 14.48 10.26 -12.66
CA ALA A 144 13.61 9.94 -13.79
C ALA A 144 12.59 8.83 -13.46
N GLU A 145 13.04 7.77 -12.78
CA GLU A 145 12.15 6.68 -12.35
C GLU A 145 11.06 7.17 -11.37
N ARG A 146 11.43 8.01 -10.39
CA ARG A 146 10.47 8.63 -9.46
C ARG A 146 9.47 9.53 -10.18
N GLU A 147 9.93 10.34 -11.13
CA GLU A 147 9.06 11.20 -11.92
C GLU A 147 8.02 10.39 -12.71
N ALA A 148 8.46 9.33 -13.39
CA ALA A 148 7.58 8.42 -14.11
C ALA A 148 6.58 7.71 -13.19
N PHE A 149 7.04 7.23 -12.03
CA PHE A 149 6.17 6.61 -11.02
C PHE A 149 5.10 7.57 -10.51
N HIS A 150 5.46 8.81 -10.16
CA HIS A 150 4.49 9.79 -9.70
C HIS A 150 3.49 10.19 -10.80
N GLU A 151 3.91 10.24 -12.06
CA GLU A 151 3.00 10.46 -13.18
C GLU A 151 2.00 9.32 -13.32
N ASP A 152 2.43 8.06 -13.17
CA ASP A 152 1.52 6.90 -13.15
C ASP A 152 0.52 6.98 -11.99
N CYS A 153 1.00 7.25 -10.78
CA CYS A 153 0.15 7.41 -9.59
C CYS A 153 -0.90 8.52 -9.80
N ARG A 154 -0.51 9.66 -10.37
CA ARG A 154 -1.44 10.75 -10.73
C ARG A 154 -2.49 10.27 -11.73
N ARG A 155 -2.07 9.60 -12.80
CA ARG A 155 -2.98 9.07 -13.83
C ARG A 155 -3.99 8.08 -13.25
N ARG A 156 -3.57 7.19 -12.35
CA ARG A 156 -4.47 6.23 -11.67
C ARG A 156 -5.42 6.93 -10.72
N ALA A 157 -4.94 7.88 -9.93
CA ALA A 157 -5.79 8.68 -9.06
C ALA A 157 -6.86 9.44 -9.87
N ASP A 158 -6.48 10.04 -11.00
CA ASP A 158 -7.41 10.70 -11.91
C ASP A 158 -8.46 9.73 -12.46
N ALA A 159 -8.05 8.53 -12.89
CA ALA A 159 -8.97 7.49 -13.35
C ALA A 159 -9.96 7.06 -12.26
N ARG A 160 -9.50 6.88 -11.01
CA ARG A 160 -10.36 6.49 -9.87
C ARG A 160 -11.37 7.57 -9.50
N LEU A 161 -10.95 8.83 -9.56
CA LEU A 161 -11.79 9.97 -9.24
C LEU A 161 -12.88 10.17 -10.30
N GLY A 162 -12.65 9.76 -11.55
CA GLY A 162 -13.61 9.94 -12.65
C GLY A 162 -13.94 11.41 -12.90
N LEU A 163 -13.13 12.34 -12.39
CA LEU A 163 -13.36 13.77 -12.50
C LEU A 163 -12.91 14.24 -13.87
N ASP A 164 -13.78 14.99 -14.54
CA ASP A 164 -13.36 15.73 -15.73
C ASP A 164 -12.34 16.83 -15.36
N PRO A 165 -11.60 17.37 -16.34
CA PRO A 165 -10.58 18.39 -16.09
C PRO A 165 -11.11 19.67 -15.42
N ALA A 166 -12.39 20.03 -15.59
CA ALA A 166 -12.99 21.20 -14.96
C ALA A 166 -13.30 20.93 -13.48
N ALA A 167 -13.92 19.79 -13.16
CA ALA A 167 -14.17 19.36 -11.80
C ALA A 167 -12.86 19.16 -11.00
N ARG A 168 -11.78 18.72 -11.66
CA ARG A 168 -10.45 18.66 -11.06
C ARG A 168 -9.87 20.04 -10.72
N ARG A 169 -9.99 21.01 -11.65
CA ARG A 169 -9.54 22.39 -11.39
C ARG A 169 -10.32 23.02 -10.25
N ASP A 170 -11.62 22.77 -10.20
CA ASP A 170 -12.52 23.21 -9.12
C ASP A 170 -12.09 22.60 -7.78
N LEU A 171 -11.87 21.29 -7.72
CA LEU A 171 -11.37 20.60 -6.52
C LEU A 171 -10.01 21.14 -6.06
N ALA A 172 -9.07 21.33 -6.99
CA ALA A 172 -7.76 21.87 -6.66
C ALA A 172 -7.84 23.34 -6.18
N ALA A 173 -8.74 24.15 -6.74
CA ALA A 173 -8.98 25.51 -6.30
C ALA A 173 -9.64 25.54 -4.91
N HIS A 174 -10.66 24.69 -4.69
CA HIS A 174 -11.32 24.51 -3.40
C HIS A 174 -10.32 24.12 -2.31
N LEU A 175 -9.50 23.10 -2.57
CA LEU A 175 -8.47 22.68 -1.64
C LEU A 175 -7.46 23.81 -1.38
N ARG A 176 -6.90 24.46 -2.40
CA ARG A 176 -5.98 25.60 -2.18
C ARG A 176 -6.59 26.73 -1.36
N ALA A 177 -7.89 27.02 -1.52
CA ALA A 177 -8.58 28.07 -0.78
C ALA A 177 -8.83 27.70 0.69
N HIS A 178 -8.92 26.40 1.02
CA HIS A 178 -9.27 25.91 2.35
C HIS A 178 -8.13 25.15 3.08
N LEU A 179 -6.96 25.01 2.46
CA LEU A 179 -5.81 24.26 3.00
C LEU A 179 -4.94 25.05 4.00
N ALA A 180 -5.24 26.32 4.28
CA ALA A 180 -4.40 27.21 5.09
C ALA A 180 -4.25 26.76 6.56
N GLU A 181 -5.20 25.99 7.09
CA GLU A 181 -5.19 25.51 8.48
C GLU A 181 -5.36 23.98 8.50
N CYS A 182 -4.50 23.27 9.24
CA CYS A 182 -4.39 21.80 9.19
C CYS A 182 -5.59 21.05 9.78
N ASP A 183 -6.34 21.67 10.68
CA ASP A 183 -7.29 20.95 11.55
C ASP A 183 -8.68 20.74 10.90
N ASP A 184 -9.07 21.53 9.89
CA ASP A 184 -10.43 21.49 9.29
C ASP A 184 -10.51 20.82 7.90
N ARG A 185 -9.45 20.10 7.49
CA ARG A 185 -9.30 19.60 6.11
C ARG A 185 -10.25 18.46 5.72
N LEU A 186 -10.60 17.58 6.66
CA LEU A 186 -11.40 16.38 6.38
C LEU A 186 -12.92 16.67 6.32
N PRO A 187 -13.50 17.49 7.22
CA PRO A 187 -14.94 17.78 7.19
C PRO A 187 -15.37 18.62 5.98
N LEU A 188 -14.61 19.67 5.63
CA LEU A 188 -14.95 20.59 4.54
C LEU A 188 -14.89 19.90 3.17
N THR A 189 -13.83 19.13 2.94
CA THR A 189 -13.68 18.38 1.69
C THR A 189 -14.69 17.22 1.60
N GLY A 190 -15.12 16.65 2.72
CA GLY A 190 -16.23 15.69 2.79
C GLY A 190 -17.58 16.29 2.41
N GLN A 191 -17.87 17.52 2.85
CA GLN A 191 -19.08 18.25 2.44
C GLN A 191 -19.05 18.62 0.96
N TRP A 192 -17.89 19.04 0.43
CA TRP A 192 -17.70 19.28 -1.00
C TRP A 192 -17.96 18.01 -1.82
N ALA A 193 -17.42 16.87 -1.38
CA ALA A 193 -17.60 15.58 -2.04
C ALA A 193 -19.07 15.13 -2.01
N ALA A 194 -19.72 15.22 -0.84
CA ALA A 194 -21.13 14.87 -0.67
C ALA A 194 -22.05 15.75 -1.54
N SER A 195 -21.74 17.04 -1.70
CA SER A 195 -22.52 17.94 -2.56
C SER A 195 -22.49 17.58 -4.05
N ARG A 196 -21.59 16.67 -4.46
CA ARG A 196 -21.38 16.22 -5.84
C ARG A 196 -21.64 14.72 -6.02
N ASP A 197 -22.23 14.08 -5.02
CA ASP A 197 -22.46 12.62 -4.97
C ASP A 197 -21.18 11.80 -5.17
N LEU A 198 -20.05 12.34 -4.68
CA LEU A 198 -18.75 11.68 -4.76
C LEU A 198 -18.46 10.96 -3.44
N PRO A 199 -18.03 9.67 -3.46
CA PRO A 199 -17.72 8.93 -2.26
C PRO A 199 -16.49 9.54 -1.56
N TRP A 200 -16.71 10.27 -0.47
CA TRP A 200 -15.68 11.01 0.26
C TRP A 200 -14.46 10.17 0.64
N ARG A 201 -14.65 8.92 1.10
CA ARG A 201 -13.54 8.01 1.45
C ARG A 201 -12.61 7.74 0.25
N ARG A 202 -13.18 7.53 -0.94
CA ARG A 202 -12.43 7.32 -2.19
C ARG A 202 -11.70 8.60 -2.62
N LEU A 203 -12.35 9.74 -2.45
CA LEU A 203 -11.77 11.06 -2.71
C LEU A 203 -10.59 11.34 -1.78
N ALA A 204 -10.74 11.14 -0.47
CA ALA A 204 -9.69 11.38 0.52
C ALA A 204 -8.43 10.54 0.24
N ARG A 205 -8.59 9.26 -0.12
CA ARG A 205 -7.47 8.38 -0.50
C ARG A 205 -6.76 8.84 -1.78
N ALA A 206 -7.50 9.24 -2.80
CA ALA A 206 -6.94 9.76 -4.05
C ALA A 206 -6.30 11.16 -3.90
N LEU A 207 -6.80 11.99 -2.99
CA LEU A 207 -6.28 13.34 -2.73
C LEU A 207 -4.90 13.36 -2.09
N ASN A 208 -4.57 12.35 -1.26
CA ASN A 208 -3.21 12.13 -0.75
C ASN A 208 -2.22 11.89 -1.90
N VAL A 209 -2.59 11.10 -2.91
CA VAL A 209 -1.74 10.81 -4.09
C VAL A 209 -1.52 12.03 -4.97
N LEU A 210 -2.55 12.88 -5.09
CA LEU A 210 -2.47 14.10 -5.88
C LEU A 210 -1.72 15.25 -5.17
N SER A 211 -1.11 14.98 -4.00
CA SER A 211 -0.42 15.97 -3.16
C SER A 211 -1.29 17.16 -2.77
N VAL A 212 -2.62 16.96 -2.74
CA VAL A 212 -3.58 18.03 -2.46
C VAL A 212 -4.02 18.03 -1.00
N THR A 213 -3.62 17.03 -0.22
CA THR A 213 -3.69 17.02 1.24
C THR A 213 -2.27 16.95 1.80
N CYS A 214 -1.98 17.77 2.80
CA CYS A 214 -0.71 17.71 3.51
C CYS A 214 -0.78 16.54 4.49
N ASP A 215 -0.44 15.36 4.00
CA ASP A 215 -0.06 14.24 4.84
C ASP A 215 1.33 14.55 5.41
N CYS A 216 1.37 15.05 6.64
CA CYS A 216 2.61 15.38 7.34
C CYS A 216 3.52 14.15 7.48
N ALA A 217 2.98 12.92 7.38
CA ALA A 217 3.75 11.68 7.36
C ALA A 217 4.28 11.32 5.96
N ALA A 218 3.65 11.80 4.88
CA ALA A 218 4.16 11.63 3.51
C ALA A 218 5.26 12.65 3.16
N ARG A 219 5.29 13.80 3.83
CA ARG A 219 6.29 14.87 3.64
C ARG A 219 7.71 14.51 4.09
N GLU A 220 7.92 13.51 4.96
CA GLU A 220 9.28 13.12 5.35
C GLU A 220 10.07 12.43 4.22
N TYR A 221 9.44 12.16 3.08
CA TYR A 221 10.05 11.52 1.91
C TYR A 221 10.07 12.40 0.65
N PHE A 222 9.71 13.69 0.77
CA PHE A 222 9.79 14.70 -0.30
C PHE A 222 10.47 15.98 0.20
#